data_AF-A0A8J3J2U3-F1
#
_entry.id   AF-A0A8J3J2U3-F1
#
_cell.length_a   1.000
_cell.length_b   1.000
_cell.length_c   1.000
_cell.angle_alpha   90.00
_cell.angle_beta   90.00
_cell.angle_gamma   90.00
#
_symmetry.space_group_name_H-M   'P 1'
#
loop_
_entity.id
_entity.type
_entity.pdbx_description
1 polymer ?
#
loop_
_entity_poly.entity_id
_entity_poly.type
_entity_poly.pdbx_seq_one_letter_code
_entity_poly.pdbx_strand_id
1 'polypeptide(L)'
;MVDWQPGTDAELAMAAARDADDRREYFRLLSTAPLFLPLTDIPEPGEESSEPQRFALWDMAGRTFLVVYTSAECLMAMAGPGVEGYVQTDYAELSAKWPDPEWWLAVNPTLALDCYLPIDAVRKAADGTLTVPTVEEATEKAVADPDLAPDLRALQERAAALAEERASAPPTTPDAQPLSVGEPPAGPTPADPGQADAVDDPIAPANDTERELLAASQAGYLPAYMEALLGAEVLVPVAWPVLNVEQLGEPGFPWRPATGMESPTIELFTSRARFEAAYDADTPTLTAPFMLVLVAWPDPSYDLAINPGGALQMRLSGEALEEFIESVENALADEIGDTETIDGEATPRAEG
;
A
#
# COMPACT_ATOMS: atom_id res chain seq x y z
N MET A 1 -5.00 10.81 1.27
CA MET A 1 -3.69 11.47 1.43
C MET A 1 -3.80 12.64 2.40
N VAL A 2 -3.39 12.41 3.65
CA VAL A 2 -2.72 13.49 4.40
C VAL A 2 -1.54 13.90 3.54
N ASP A 3 -1.39 15.19 3.23
CA ASP A 3 -0.20 15.73 2.56
C ASP A 3 1.02 15.45 3.47
N TRP A 4 1.55 14.24 3.38
CA TRP A 4 2.67 13.80 4.20
C TRP A 4 3.92 14.47 3.65
N GLN A 5 4.67 15.10 4.55
CA GLN A 5 5.97 15.66 4.25
C GLN A 5 6.97 15.16 5.28
N PRO A 6 8.23 14.90 4.87
CA PRO A 6 9.29 14.57 5.80
C PRO A 6 9.39 15.61 6.92
N GLY A 7 9.25 15.18 8.18
CA GLY A 7 9.29 16.04 9.36
C GLY A 7 10.69 16.18 9.94
N THR A 8 11.62 15.29 9.57
CA THR A 8 12.97 15.21 10.11
C THR A 8 14.04 15.14 9.02
N ASP A 9 15.30 15.48 9.36
CA ASP A 9 16.44 15.31 8.47
C ASP A 9 16.63 13.84 8.03
N ALA A 10 16.28 12.89 8.89
CA ALA A 10 16.33 11.46 8.58
C ALA A 10 15.29 11.08 7.51
N GLU A 11 14.05 11.52 7.67
CA GLU A 11 12.99 11.28 6.68
C GLU A 11 13.26 12.00 5.36
N LEU A 12 13.84 13.20 5.39
CA LEU A 12 14.24 13.91 4.17
C LEU A 12 15.32 13.13 3.42
N ALA A 13 16.31 12.60 4.13
CA ALA A 13 17.36 11.78 3.54
C ALA A 13 16.80 10.45 3.00
N MET A 14 15.89 9.80 3.73
CA MET A 14 15.25 8.56 3.29
C MET A 14 14.38 8.80 2.05
N ALA A 15 13.61 9.87 2.01
CA ALA A 15 12.84 10.26 0.83
C ALA A 15 13.74 10.50 -0.39
N ALA A 16 14.86 11.21 -0.21
CA ALA A 16 15.83 11.43 -1.27
C ALA A 16 16.49 10.12 -1.76
N ALA A 17 16.79 9.19 -0.86
CA ALA A 17 17.33 7.87 -1.23
C ALA A 17 16.30 7.06 -2.02
N ARG A 18 15.03 7.05 -1.58
CA ARG A 18 13.93 6.39 -2.28
C ARG A 18 13.72 6.98 -3.69
N ASP A 19 13.67 8.31 -3.80
CA ASP A 19 13.47 8.98 -5.09
C ASP A 19 14.66 8.78 -6.05
N ALA A 20 15.84 8.47 -5.52
CA ALA A 20 17.02 8.10 -6.30
C ALA A 20 17.15 6.59 -6.57
N ASP A 21 16.20 5.77 -6.11
CA ASP A 21 16.25 4.30 -6.07
C ASP A 21 17.53 3.75 -5.39
N ASP A 22 18.09 4.48 -4.42
CA ASP A 22 19.21 4.05 -3.60
C ASP A 22 18.70 3.30 -2.37
N ARG A 23 18.26 2.06 -2.60
CA ARG A 23 17.67 1.19 -1.57
C ARG A 23 18.64 0.92 -0.43
N ARG A 24 19.93 0.73 -0.75
CA ARG A 24 20.94 0.51 0.27
C ARG A 24 21.05 1.70 1.21
N GLU A 25 21.12 2.91 0.66
CA GLU A 25 21.15 4.13 1.46
C GLU A 25 19.86 4.32 2.27
N TYR A 26 18.69 4.03 1.68
CA TYR A 26 17.41 4.03 2.38
C TYR A 26 17.45 3.16 3.65
N PHE A 27 17.86 1.88 3.52
CA PHE A 27 17.94 0.98 4.66
C PHE A 27 19.08 1.31 5.62
N ARG A 28 20.20 1.88 5.13
CA ARG A 28 21.26 2.40 5.99
C ARG A 28 20.75 3.54 6.87
N LEU A 29 20.00 4.48 6.29
CA LEU A 29 19.36 5.57 7.01
C LEU A 29 18.35 5.03 8.02
N LEU A 30 17.44 4.14 7.61
CA LEU A 30 16.47 3.49 8.49
C LEU A 30 17.13 2.78 9.68
N SER A 31 18.24 2.06 9.46
CA SER A 31 18.98 1.34 10.52
C SER A 31 19.63 2.24 11.57
N THR A 32 19.72 3.55 11.31
CA THR A 32 20.35 4.54 12.20
C THR A 32 19.40 5.66 12.64
N ALA A 33 18.20 5.72 12.04
CA ALA A 33 17.19 6.71 12.37
C ALA A 33 16.60 6.44 13.77
N PRO A 34 16.19 7.49 14.50
CA PRO A 34 15.29 7.33 15.64
C PRO A 34 13.99 6.65 15.19
N LEU A 35 13.55 5.67 15.96
CA LEU A 35 12.32 4.93 15.74
C LEU A 35 11.34 5.21 16.90
N PHE A 36 10.07 5.35 16.58
CA PHE A 36 9.01 5.69 17.53
C PHE A 36 7.96 4.57 17.53
N LEU A 37 7.86 3.85 18.65
CA LEU A 37 6.93 2.74 18.83
C LEU A 37 5.70 3.26 19.57
N PRO A 38 4.49 3.16 18.98
CA PRO A 38 3.26 3.55 19.66
C PRO A 38 2.96 2.62 20.83
N LEU A 39 2.53 3.20 21.95
CA LEU A 39 2.05 2.48 23.12
C LEU A 39 0.52 2.43 23.12
N THR A 40 -0.03 1.24 23.37
CA THR A 40 -1.47 1.01 23.55
C THR A 40 -1.89 1.01 25.02
N ASP A 41 -0.92 1.10 25.93
CA ASP A 41 -1.10 1.20 27.38
C ASP A 41 0.11 1.93 27.99
N ILE A 42 -0.11 3.04 28.69
CA ILE A 42 0.94 3.73 29.46
C ILE A 42 0.81 3.39 30.95
N PRO A 43 1.85 2.82 31.58
CA PRO A 43 1.82 2.62 33.03
C PRO A 43 1.75 3.95 33.79
N GLU A 44 0.94 4.00 34.86
CA GLU A 44 0.74 5.23 35.63
C GLU A 44 2.06 5.72 36.28
N PRO A 45 2.27 7.05 36.39
CA PRO A 45 3.49 7.59 36.99
C PRO A 45 3.71 7.11 38.43
N GLY A 46 4.70 6.26 38.65
CA GLY A 46 5.04 5.69 39.96
C GLY A 46 4.69 4.22 40.14
N GLU A 47 4.05 3.59 39.14
CA GLU A 47 3.96 2.14 39.07
C GLU A 47 5.24 1.57 38.45
N GLU A 48 5.98 0.75 39.22
CA GLU A 48 6.90 -0.23 38.63
C GLU A 48 6.03 -1.26 37.92
N SER A 49 5.65 -0.97 36.67
CA SER A 49 4.81 -1.87 35.92
C SER A 49 5.57 -3.17 35.67
N SER A 50 5.11 -4.23 36.31
CA SER A 50 5.62 -5.59 36.13
C SER A 50 5.00 -6.28 34.91
N GLU A 51 4.00 -5.65 34.30
CA GLU A 51 3.41 -6.11 33.03
C GLU A 51 4.25 -5.58 31.85
N PRO A 52 4.45 -6.40 30.80
CA PRO A 52 5.19 -5.98 29.62
C PRO A 52 4.48 -4.80 28.94
N GLN A 53 5.24 -3.76 28.57
CA GLN A 53 4.75 -2.66 27.76
C GLN A 53 4.03 -3.18 26.51
N ARG A 54 2.82 -2.67 26.26
CA ARG A 54 2.03 -3.07 25.09
C ARG A 54 2.26 -2.07 23.97
N PHE A 55 2.93 -2.54 22.93
CA PHE A 55 3.13 -1.80 21.70
C PHE A 55 1.94 -1.99 20.77
N ALA A 56 1.77 -1.07 19.81
CA ALA A 56 0.84 -1.26 18.72
C ALA A 56 1.31 -2.42 17.82
N LEU A 57 0.55 -3.51 17.86
CA LEU A 57 0.69 -4.65 16.95
C LEU A 57 -0.48 -4.63 15.98
N TRP A 58 -0.19 -4.95 14.72
CA TRP A 58 -1.20 -5.27 13.73
C TRP A 58 -1.15 -6.76 13.44
N ASP A 59 -2.26 -7.45 13.63
CA ASP A 59 -2.43 -8.82 13.18
C ASP A 59 -3.21 -8.82 11.87
N MET A 60 -2.57 -9.25 10.78
CA MET A 60 -3.16 -9.25 9.44
C MET A 60 -2.78 -10.58 8.74
N ALA A 61 -3.76 -11.32 8.22
CA ALA A 61 -3.58 -12.66 7.63
C ALA A 61 -2.84 -13.68 8.51
N GLY A 62 -2.92 -13.56 9.84
CA GLY A 62 -2.15 -14.43 10.75
C GLY A 62 -0.66 -14.08 10.83
N ARG A 63 -0.25 -12.93 10.28
CA ARG A 63 1.08 -12.35 10.45
C ARG A 63 1.01 -11.16 11.41
N THR A 64 1.87 -11.20 12.41
CA THR A 64 1.99 -10.12 13.40
C THR A 64 3.02 -9.10 12.92
N PHE A 65 2.64 -7.84 12.91
CA PHE A 65 3.48 -6.70 12.57
C PHE A 65 3.67 -5.81 13.80
N LEU A 66 4.91 -5.48 14.11
CA LEU A 66 5.21 -4.39 15.04
C LEU A 66 5.25 -3.08 14.27
N VAL A 67 4.38 -2.15 14.65
CA VAL A 67 4.28 -0.83 14.02
C VAL A 67 5.34 0.12 14.59
N VAL A 68 6.03 0.82 13.70
CA VAL A 68 7.09 1.78 14.04
C VAL A 68 7.02 2.99 13.11
N TYR A 69 7.30 4.17 13.63
CA TYR A 69 7.40 5.40 12.86
C TYR A 69 8.81 5.99 12.90
N THR A 70 9.21 6.72 11.87
CA THR A 70 10.50 7.43 11.81
C THR A 70 10.47 8.83 12.43
N SER A 71 9.30 9.30 12.85
CA SER A 71 9.13 10.54 13.61
C SER A 71 7.91 10.47 14.53
N ALA A 72 7.93 11.27 15.59
CA ALA A 72 6.78 11.45 16.46
C ALA A 72 5.63 12.13 15.72
N GLU A 73 5.93 13.02 14.77
CA GLU A 73 4.95 13.69 13.92
C GLU A 73 4.18 12.68 13.06
N CYS A 74 4.87 11.74 12.40
CA CYS A 74 4.21 10.66 11.65
C CYS A 74 3.33 9.80 12.56
N LEU A 75 3.87 9.41 13.71
CA LEU A 75 3.13 8.63 14.70
C LEU A 75 1.86 9.35 15.13
N MET A 76 1.95 10.62 15.50
CA MET A 76 0.80 11.40 15.98
C MET A 76 -0.23 11.66 14.87
N ALA A 77 0.21 11.82 13.61
CA ALA A 77 -0.69 11.96 12.47
C ALA A 77 -1.48 10.68 12.20
N MET A 78 -0.87 9.52 12.47
CA MET A 78 -1.45 8.19 12.22
C MET A 78 -2.02 7.52 13.47
N ALA A 79 -1.83 8.10 14.65
CA ALA A 79 -2.27 7.55 15.93
C ALA A 79 -3.81 7.47 16.00
N GLY A 80 -4.32 6.24 16.07
CA GLY A 80 -5.74 5.98 16.32
C GLY A 80 -6.16 6.25 17.78
N PRO A 81 -7.48 6.28 18.06
CA PRO A 81 -8.02 6.38 19.42
C PRO A 81 -7.64 5.12 20.21
N GLY A 82 -6.54 5.20 20.97
CA GLY A 82 -5.96 4.07 21.70
C GLY A 82 -4.44 4.11 21.79
N VAL A 83 -3.79 4.95 20.99
CA VAL A 83 -2.38 5.29 21.20
C VAL A 83 -2.30 6.34 22.30
N GLU A 84 -1.76 5.96 23.44
CA GLU A 84 -1.67 6.85 24.61
C GLU A 84 -0.34 7.62 24.64
N GLY A 85 0.66 7.14 23.89
CA GLY A 85 1.97 7.78 23.73
C GLY A 85 2.93 6.91 22.93
N TYR A 86 4.23 7.11 23.12
CA TYR A 86 5.25 6.38 22.37
C TYR A 86 6.54 6.17 23.17
N VAL A 87 7.32 5.17 22.75
CA VAL A 87 8.72 4.98 23.15
C VAL A 87 9.61 5.31 21.96
N GLN A 88 10.64 6.12 22.19
CA GLN A 88 11.71 6.32 21.22
C GLN A 88 12.81 5.26 21.42
N THR A 89 13.23 4.62 20.34
CA THR A 89 14.27 3.59 20.27
C THR A 89 15.12 3.79 19.00
N ASP A 90 16.04 2.86 18.72
CA ASP A 90 16.70 2.73 17.43
C ASP A 90 16.63 1.26 16.95
N TYR A 91 17.03 1.02 15.70
CA TYR A 91 17.02 -0.33 15.12
C TYR A 91 17.93 -1.31 15.86
N ALA A 92 19.06 -0.85 16.41
CA ALA A 92 20.01 -1.72 17.09
C ALA A 92 19.44 -2.24 18.41
N GLU A 93 18.79 -1.37 19.20
CA GLU A 93 18.08 -1.76 20.40
C GLU A 93 16.84 -2.61 20.08
N LEU A 94 16.08 -2.23 19.06
CA LEU A 94 14.87 -2.93 18.64
C LEU A 94 15.16 -4.36 18.19
N SER A 95 16.15 -4.55 17.30
CA SER A 95 16.56 -5.88 16.83
C SER A 95 17.14 -6.76 17.96
N ALA A 96 17.91 -6.18 18.88
CA ALA A 96 18.48 -6.93 20.01
C ALA A 96 17.42 -7.44 21.00
N LYS A 97 16.27 -6.76 21.08
CA LYS A 97 15.14 -7.09 21.97
C LYS A 97 13.94 -7.62 21.21
N TRP A 98 14.14 -8.07 19.97
CA TRP A 98 13.04 -8.48 19.09
C TRP A 98 12.26 -9.64 19.74
N PRO A 99 10.93 -9.50 19.92
CA PRO A 99 10.16 -10.40 20.78
C PRO A 99 9.94 -11.78 20.15
N ASP A 100 9.76 -11.84 18.82
CA ASP A 100 9.48 -13.06 18.08
C ASP A 100 10.10 -12.95 16.67
N PRO A 101 10.98 -13.88 16.26
CA PRO A 101 11.64 -13.83 14.96
C PRO A 101 10.69 -13.92 13.76
N GLU A 102 9.48 -14.44 13.94
CA GLU A 102 8.47 -14.55 12.86
C GLU A 102 7.70 -13.23 12.64
N TRP A 103 7.82 -12.26 13.57
CA TRP A 103 7.17 -10.96 13.43
C TRP A 103 7.82 -10.09 12.37
N TRP A 104 6.98 -9.30 11.72
CA TRP A 104 7.42 -8.33 10.71
C TRP A 104 7.45 -6.92 11.28
N LEU A 105 8.30 -6.08 10.71
CA LEU A 105 8.35 -4.66 10.96
C LEU A 105 7.42 -3.95 9.97
N ALA A 106 6.50 -3.12 10.47
CA ALA A 106 5.71 -2.20 9.66
C ALA A 106 6.21 -0.77 9.94
N VAL A 107 7.08 -0.25 9.07
CA VAL A 107 7.63 1.11 9.19
C VAL A 107 6.71 2.08 8.49
N ASN A 108 6.37 3.18 9.17
CA ASN A 108 5.55 4.28 8.67
C ASN A 108 4.33 3.81 7.88
N PRO A 109 3.58 2.80 8.35
CA PRO A 109 2.58 2.15 7.53
C PRO A 109 1.63 3.18 6.93
N THR A 110 1.30 3.03 5.64
CA THR A 110 0.39 3.90 4.88
C THR A 110 0.94 5.30 4.52
N LEU A 111 2.21 5.58 4.85
CA LEU A 111 2.91 6.80 4.47
C LEU A 111 3.87 6.54 3.31
N ALA A 112 4.38 7.61 2.69
CA ALA A 112 5.24 7.49 1.51
C ALA A 112 6.60 6.78 1.77
N LEU A 113 7.03 6.68 3.03
CA LEU A 113 8.23 5.95 3.44
C LEU A 113 7.88 4.62 4.12
N ASP A 114 6.75 4.02 3.73
CA ASP A 114 6.35 2.75 4.31
C ASP A 114 7.23 1.59 3.84
N CYS A 115 7.41 0.61 4.71
CA CYS A 115 7.98 -0.68 4.31
C CYS A 115 7.59 -1.78 5.31
N TYR A 116 7.38 -2.99 4.79
CA TYR A 116 6.95 -4.16 5.53
C TYR A 116 7.96 -5.29 5.29
N LEU A 117 8.72 -5.69 6.32
CA LEU A 117 9.80 -6.66 6.16
C LEU A 117 10.20 -7.33 7.48
N PRO A 118 10.81 -8.53 7.45
CA PRO A 118 11.44 -9.12 8.63
C PRO A 118 12.52 -8.21 9.22
N ILE A 119 12.68 -8.24 10.55
CA ILE A 119 13.62 -7.34 11.23
C ILE A 119 15.06 -7.48 10.71
N ASP A 120 15.52 -8.69 10.38
CA ASP A 120 16.88 -8.96 9.91
C ASP A 120 17.14 -8.46 8.49
N ALA A 121 16.09 -8.29 7.68
CA ALA A 121 16.21 -7.83 6.30
C ALA A 121 16.70 -6.38 6.24
N VAL A 122 16.34 -5.53 7.21
CA VAL A 122 16.80 -4.13 7.31
C VAL A 122 18.32 -4.05 7.32
N ARG A 123 18.99 -4.86 8.18
CA ARG A 123 20.46 -4.84 8.28
C ARG A 123 21.13 -5.40 7.04
N LYS A 124 20.63 -6.50 6.50
CA LYS A 124 21.17 -7.09 5.26
C LYS A 124 21.05 -6.12 4.09
N ALA A 125 19.94 -5.38 4.03
CA ALA A 125 19.73 -4.36 3.00
C ALA A 125 20.66 -3.15 3.18
N ALA A 126 20.85 -2.68 4.42
CA ALA A 126 21.81 -1.61 4.74
C ALA A 126 23.26 -2.00 4.38
N ASP A 127 23.64 -3.25 4.66
CA ASP A 127 24.97 -3.78 4.36
C ASP A 127 25.15 -4.07 2.86
N GLY A 128 24.06 -4.13 2.09
CA GLY A 128 24.03 -4.42 0.66
C GLY A 128 24.15 -5.90 0.34
N THR A 129 23.93 -6.78 1.33
CA THR A 129 23.90 -8.23 1.15
C THR A 129 22.52 -8.73 0.72
N LEU A 130 21.50 -7.89 0.87
CA LEU A 130 20.14 -8.11 0.40
C LEU A 130 19.71 -6.90 -0.43
N THR A 131 19.07 -7.13 -1.57
CA THR A 131 18.32 -6.08 -2.27
C THR A 131 16.86 -6.33 -1.98
N VAL A 132 16.21 -5.41 -1.26
CA VAL A 132 14.77 -5.52 -1.04
C VAL A 132 14.08 -5.14 -2.35
N PRO A 133 13.27 -6.04 -2.94
CA PRO A 133 12.54 -5.72 -4.16
C PRO A 133 11.51 -4.62 -3.91
N THR A 134 11.26 -3.79 -4.91
CA THR A 134 10.13 -2.84 -4.86
C THR A 134 8.81 -3.56 -5.07
N VAL A 135 7.70 -2.91 -4.70
CA VAL A 135 6.36 -3.43 -5.02
C VAL A 135 6.18 -3.55 -6.54
N GLU A 136 6.74 -2.63 -7.33
CA GLU A 136 6.78 -2.71 -8.79
C GLU A 136 7.44 -4.01 -9.26
N GLU A 137 8.68 -4.28 -8.83
CA GLU A 137 9.44 -5.47 -9.23
C GLU A 137 8.74 -6.76 -8.80
N ALA A 138 8.20 -6.79 -7.58
CA ALA A 138 7.45 -7.94 -7.08
C ALA A 138 6.16 -8.16 -7.89
N THR A 139 5.46 -7.09 -8.26
CA THR A 139 4.24 -7.14 -9.07
C THR A 139 4.54 -7.58 -10.50
N GLU A 140 5.60 -7.06 -11.11
CA GLU A 140 6.04 -7.49 -12.44
C GLU A 140 6.38 -8.98 -12.45
N LYS A 141 7.11 -9.47 -11.43
CA LYS A 141 7.42 -10.89 -11.27
C LYS A 141 6.15 -11.72 -11.07
N ALA A 142 5.24 -11.28 -10.21
CA ALA A 142 3.97 -11.97 -9.95
C ALA A 142 3.07 -12.06 -11.20
N VAL A 143 2.93 -10.97 -11.95
CA VAL A 143 2.13 -10.94 -13.19
C VAL A 143 2.82 -11.68 -14.35
N ALA A 144 4.14 -11.87 -14.28
CA ALA A 144 4.89 -12.67 -15.26
C ALA A 144 4.88 -14.18 -14.95
N ASP A 145 4.27 -14.62 -13.84
CA ASP A 145 4.22 -16.02 -13.47
C ASP A 145 3.51 -16.85 -14.55
N PRO A 146 4.13 -17.93 -15.10
CA PRO A 146 3.49 -18.77 -16.10
C PRO A 146 2.20 -19.44 -15.61
N ASP A 147 2.09 -19.69 -14.31
CA ASP A 147 0.99 -20.39 -13.67
C ASP A 147 -0.11 -19.43 -13.16
N LEU A 148 -0.09 -18.16 -13.60
CA LEU A 148 -1.10 -17.13 -13.28
C LEU A 148 -2.55 -17.64 -13.41
N ALA A 149 -3.38 -17.21 -12.45
CA ALA A 149 -4.83 -17.43 -12.44
C ALA A 149 -5.48 -17.10 -13.80
N PRO A 150 -6.50 -17.87 -14.25
CA PRO A 150 -7.18 -17.62 -15.51
C PRO A 150 -7.69 -16.18 -15.69
N ASP A 151 -8.21 -15.55 -14.63
CA ASP A 151 -8.74 -14.19 -14.66
C ASP A 151 -7.64 -13.15 -14.90
N LEU A 152 -6.52 -13.25 -14.18
CA LEU A 152 -5.36 -12.38 -14.36
C LEU A 152 -4.71 -12.58 -15.74
N ARG A 153 -4.63 -13.83 -16.21
CA ARG A 153 -4.14 -14.14 -17.56
C ARG A 153 -5.04 -13.48 -18.62
N ALA A 154 -6.35 -13.57 -18.46
CA ALA A 154 -7.30 -12.93 -19.37
C ALA A 154 -7.19 -11.39 -19.35
N LEU A 155 -6.97 -10.79 -18.17
CA LEU A 155 -6.69 -9.35 -18.05
C LEU A 155 -5.40 -8.97 -18.78
N GLN A 156 -4.34 -9.76 -18.62
CA GLN A 156 -3.05 -9.52 -19.26
C GLN A 156 -3.12 -9.65 -20.78
N GLU A 157 -3.79 -10.68 -21.30
CA GLU A 157 -4.02 -10.86 -22.73
C GLU A 157 -4.81 -9.69 -23.33
N ARG A 158 -5.84 -9.21 -22.62
CA ARG A 158 -6.63 -8.05 -23.04
C ARG A 158 -5.81 -6.76 -23.03
N ALA A 159 -4.98 -6.58 -22.01
CA ALA A 159 -4.06 -5.45 -21.91
C ALA A 159 -3.03 -5.47 -23.06
N ALA A 160 -2.45 -6.62 -23.36
CA ALA A 160 -1.53 -6.80 -24.48
C ALA A 160 -2.18 -6.51 -25.84
N ALA A 161 -3.42 -6.99 -26.07
CA ALA A 161 -4.16 -6.70 -27.30
C ALA A 161 -4.41 -5.20 -27.50
N LEU A 162 -4.75 -4.47 -26.43
CA LEU A 162 -4.92 -3.01 -26.46
C LEU A 162 -3.60 -2.29 -26.79
N ALA A 163 -2.49 -2.72 -26.19
CA ALA A 163 -1.17 -2.17 -26.47
C ALA A 163 -0.78 -2.38 -27.95
N GLU A 164 -1.08 -3.56 -28.51
CA GLU A 164 -0.79 -3.92 -29.90
C GLU A 164 -1.66 -3.13 -30.90
N GLU A 165 -2.96 -2.99 -30.62
CA GLU A 165 -3.88 -2.14 -31.40
C GLU A 165 -3.37 -0.70 -31.46
N ARG A 166 -2.93 -0.16 -30.31
CA ARG A 166 -2.38 1.20 -30.22
C ARG A 166 -1.06 1.35 -30.96
N ALA A 167 -0.17 0.37 -30.88
CA ALA A 167 1.09 0.38 -31.64
C ALA A 167 0.86 0.35 -33.16
N SER A 168 -0.26 -0.24 -33.60
CA SER A 168 -0.68 -0.31 -35.00
C SER A 168 -1.44 0.95 -35.48
N ALA A 169 -1.93 1.78 -34.55
CA ALA A 169 -2.66 3.00 -34.90
C ALA A 169 -1.73 4.02 -35.60
N PRO A 170 -2.15 4.61 -36.73
CA PRO A 170 -1.37 5.66 -37.38
C PRO A 170 -1.19 6.84 -36.42
N PRO A 171 -0.02 7.52 -36.41
CA PRO A 171 0.19 8.67 -35.55
C PRO A 171 -0.90 9.72 -35.84
N THR A 172 -1.77 9.94 -34.88
CA THR A 172 -2.73 11.03 -34.93
C THR A 172 -1.94 12.33 -34.80
N THR A 173 -1.52 12.91 -35.93
CA THR A 173 -1.12 14.31 -35.95
C THR A 173 -2.28 15.10 -35.37
N PRO A 174 -2.10 15.84 -34.26
CA PRO A 174 -3.08 16.85 -33.89
C PRO A 174 -3.15 17.79 -35.08
N ASP A 175 -4.32 17.84 -35.73
CA ASP A 175 -4.58 18.81 -36.77
C ASP A 175 -4.48 20.17 -36.09
N ALA A 176 -3.29 20.77 -36.17
CA ALA A 176 -3.03 22.12 -35.71
C ALA A 176 -3.79 23.03 -36.67
N GLN A 177 -5.09 23.18 -36.44
CA GLN A 177 -5.83 24.30 -36.97
C GLN A 177 -5.09 25.55 -36.46
N PRO A 178 -4.56 26.41 -37.34
CA PRO A 178 -3.89 27.61 -36.89
C PRO A 178 -4.94 28.46 -36.15
N LEU A 179 -4.74 28.61 -34.84
CA LEU A 179 -5.44 29.58 -34.03
C LEU A 179 -5.27 30.94 -34.71
N SER A 180 -6.36 31.45 -35.29
CA SER A 180 -6.41 32.83 -35.76
C SER A 180 -6.21 33.73 -34.55
N VAL A 181 -5.06 34.38 -34.49
CA VAL A 181 -4.73 35.41 -33.51
C VAL A 181 -5.65 36.59 -33.77
N GLY A 182 -6.74 36.66 -33.00
CA GLY A 182 -7.55 37.86 -32.84
C GLY A 182 -6.82 38.87 -31.93
N GLU A 183 -6.75 40.10 -32.40
CA GLU A 183 -6.12 41.27 -31.79
C GLU A 183 -6.63 41.56 -30.34
N PRO A 184 -5.78 42.07 -29.42
CA PRO A 184 -6.15 42.24 -28.01
C PRO A 184 -6.81 43.60 -27.74
N PRO A 185 -7.75 43.70 -26.78
CA PRO A 185 -7.95 44.92 -26.03
C PRO A 185 -7.40 44.79 -24.60
N ALA A 186 -6.76 45.87 -24.17
CA ALA A 186 -6.11 46.04 -22.88
C ALA A 186 -7.08 46.32 -21.72
N GLY A 187 -6.68 45.92 -20.51
CA GLY A 187 -7.18 46.45 -19.24
C GLY A 187 -7.16 45.44 -18.08
N PRO A 188 -6.40 45.66 -16.99
CA PRO A 188 -6.33 44.75 -15.85
C PRO A 188 -7.33 45.16 -14.75
N THR A 189 -8.01 44.17 -14.13
CA THR A 189 -8.66 44.30 -12.81
C THR A 189 -8.58 42.93 -12.09
N PRO A 190 -8.42 42.89 -10.75
CA PRO A 190 -7.83 41.76 -10.02
C PRO A 190 -8.82 40.75 -9.42
N ALA A 191 -8.29 39.53 -9.26
CA ALA A 191 -8.62 38.38 -8.40
C ALA A 191 -10.03 38.22 -7.78
N ASP A 192 -10.59 37.01 -7.96
CA ASP A 192 -11.35 36.30 -6.92
C ASP A 192 -11.02 34.79 -6.98
N PRO A 193 -10.85 34.09 -5.84
CA PRO A 193 -10.53 32.67 -5.76
C PRO A 193 -11.83 31.86 -5.86
N GLY A 194 -12.00 31.15 -6.97
CA GLY A 194 -13.17 30.33 -7.24
C GLY A 194 -12.75 29.08 -8.00
N GLN A 195 -12.27 28.11 -7.24
CA GLN A 195 -12.21 26.70 -7.64
C GLN A 195 -13.66 26.22 -7.75
N ALA A 196 -14.25 26.33 -8.94
CA ALA A 196 -15.54 25.75 -9.28
C ALA A 196 -15.64 25.65 -10.79
N ASP A 197 -15.30 24.45 -11.29
CA ASP A 197 -15.77 23.79 -12.53
C ASP A 197 -14.67 22.82 -12.99
N ALA A 198 -14.39 21.82 -12.16
CA ALA A 198 -13.94 20.54 -12.70
C ALA A 198 -15.18 19.95 -13.38
N VAL A 199 -15.14 19.88 -14.71
CA VAL A 199 -16.18 19.25 -15.51
C VAL A 199 -16.37 17.84 -14.98
N ASP A 200 -17.62 17.50 -14.64
CA ASP A 200 -18.08 16.21 -14.11
C ASP A 200 -18.00 15.14 -15.23
N ASP A 201 -16.80 14.92 -15.76
CA ASP A 201 -16.53 13.89 -16.76
C ASP A 201 -16.37 12.56 -16.01
N PRO A 202 -17.25 11.57 -16.23
CA PRO A 202 -17.16 10.27 -15.57
C PRO A 202 -15.84 9.54 -15.85
N ILE A 203 -15.05 9.99 -16.82
CA ILE A 203 -13.74 9.43 -17.20
C ILE A 203 -12.57 10.19 -16.55
N ALA A 204 -12.76 11.42 -16.07
CA ALA A 204 -11.67 12.20 -15.50
C ALA A 204 -11.19 11.60 -14.17
N PRO A 205 -9.87 11.41 -13.97
CA PRO A 205 -9.32 10.85 -12.74
C PRO A 205 -9.47 11.84 -11.58
N ALA A 206 -9.97 11.37 -10.43
CA ALA A 206 -10.25 12.21 -9.26
C ALA A 206 -9.02 12.49 -8.39
N ASN A 207 -7.98 11.65 -8.46
CA ASN A 207 -6.76 11.73 -7.67
C ASN A 207 -5.57 11.11 -8.43
N ASP A 208 -4.40 11.08 -7.79
CA ASP A 208 -3.13 10.63 -8.38
C ASP A 208 -3.18 9.14 -8.73
N THR A 209 -3.69 8.31 -7.82
CA THR A 209 -3.97 6.89 -8.07
C THR A 209 -4.83 6.70 -9.31
N GLU A 210 -5.96 7.40 -9.45
CA GLU A 210 -6.80 7.28 -10.64
C GLU A 210 -6.09 7.75 -11.92
N ARG A 211 -5.16 8.72 -11.83
CA ARG A 211 -4.34 9.15 -12.98
C ARG A 211 -3.39 8.04 -13.42
N GLU A 212 -2.76 7.36 -12.47
CA GLU A 212 -1.86 6.23 -12.73
C GLU A 212 -2.62 5.03 -13.30
N LEU A 213 -3.76 4.66 -12.69
CA LEU A 213 -4.63 3.59 -13.19
C LEU A 213 -5.14 3.87 -14.60
N LEU A 214 -5.53 5.13 -14.88
CA LEU A 214 -5.95 5.53 -16.22
C LEU A 214 -4.80 5.43 -17.22
N ALA A 215 -3.60 5.89 -16.85
CA ALA A 215 -2.42 5.81 -17.71
C ALA A 215 -2.04 4.36 -18.01
N ALA A 216 -2.01 3.48 -17.00
CA ALA A 216 -1.72 2.06 -17.15
C ALA A 216 -2.77 1.34 -18.02
N SER A 217 -4.06 1.62 -17.79
CA SER A 217 -5.17 1.10 -18.59
C SER A 217 -5.07 1.53 -20.06
N GLN A 218 -4.77 2.80 -20.33
CA GLN A 218 -4.55 3.32 -21.69
C GLN A 218 -3.26 2.79 -22.35
N ALA A 219 -2.25 2.44 -21.55
CA ALA A 219 -1.03 1.81 -22.02
C ALA A 219 -1.22 0.31 -22.31
N GLY A 220 -2.26 -0.32 -21.76
CA GLY A 220 -2.40 -1.77 -21.80
C GLY A 220 -1.33 -2.48 -20.96
N TYR A 221 -0.92 -1.87 -19.83
CA TYR A 221 0.14 -2.38 -18.98
C TYR A 221 -0.41 -2.80 -17.61
N LEU A 222 -0.74 -4.09 -17.47
CA LEU A 222 -1.32 -4.65 -16.25
C LEU A 222 -0.41 -4.53 -15.01
N PRO A 223 0.92 -4.76 -15.09
CA PRO A 223 1.80 -4.59 -13.93
C PRO A 223 1.70 -3.19 -13.31
N ALA A 224 1.80 -2.12 -14.10
CA ALA A 224 1.64 -0.76 -13.56
C ALA A 224 0.23 -0.47 -13.04
N TYR A 225 -0.81 -1.12 -13.59
CA TYR A 225 -2.17 -0.99 -13.05
C TYR A 225 -2.26 -1.64 -11.66
N MET A 226 -1.71 -2.84 -11.50
CA MET A 226 -1.68 -3.54 -10.22
C MET A 226 -0.79 -2.83 -9.20
N GLU A 227 0.37 -2.33 -9.60
CA GLU A 227 1.26 -1.52 -8.76
C GLU A 227 0.56 -0.27 -8.23
N ALA A 228 -0.09 0.50 -9.11
CA ALA A 228 -0.85 1.68 -8.71
C ALA A 228 -1.99 1.35 -7.73
N LEU A 229 -2.62 0.16 -7.84
CA LEU A 229 -3.57 -0.31 -6.85
C LEU A 229 -2.90 -0.69 -5.53
N LEU A 230 -1.78 -1.41 -5.54
CA LEU A 230 -1.07 -1.82 -4.31
C LEU A 230 -0.58 -0.62 -3.49
N GLY A 231 -0.21 0.48 -4.15
CA GLY A 231 0.10 1.76 -3.50
C GLY A 231 -1.11 2.62 -3.14
N ALA A 232 -2.35 2.20 -3.44
CA ALA A 232 -3.54 3.02 -3.27
C ALA A 232 -4.12 2.96 -1.85
N GLU A 233 -4.68 4.08 -1.39
CA GLU A 233 -5.75 4.09 -0.40
C GLU A 233 -7.09 3.84 -1.10
N VAL A 234 -7.82 2.81 -0.66
CA VAL A 234 -9.13 2.46 -1.19
C VAL A 234 -10.23 2.70 -0.16
N LEU A 235 -11.42 3.00 -0.65
CA LEU A 235 -12.64 3.07 0.15
C LEU A 235 -13.34 1.71 0.07
N VAL A 236 -13.48 1.07 1.23
CA VAL A 236 -14.15 -0.20 1.45
C VAL A 236 -15.55 0.09 2.03
N PRO A 237 -16.65 -0.13 1.30
CA PRO A 237 -17.99 -0.13 1.86
C PRO A 237 -18.10 -1.21 2.94
N VAL A 238 -18.65 -0.87 4.09
CA VAL A 238 -18.82 -1.80 5.22
C VAL A 238 -20.28 -1.93 5.61
N ALA A 239 -20.64 -3.01 6.30
CA ALA A 239 -22.03 -3.25 6.72
C ALA A 239 -22.46 -2.33 7.88
N TRP A 240 -21.52 -1.93 8.73
CA TRP A 240 -21.71 -0.95 9.81
C TRP A 240 -20.42 -0.15 10.05
N PRO A 241 -20.48 1.03 10.70
CA PRO A 241 -19.31 1.86 10.93
C PRO A 241 -18.18 1.13 11.66
N VAL A 242 -16.96 1.27 11.13
CA VAL A 242 -15.71 0.79 11.70
C VAL A 242 -14.91 2.00 12.18
N LEU A 243 -14.29 1.91 13.35
CA LEU A 243 -13.62 3.06 13.98
C LEU A 243 -12.21 3.31 13.44
N ASN A 244 -11.51 2.25 13.04
CA ASN A 244 -10.10 2.30 12.67
C ASN A 244 -9.69 1.09 11.80
N VAL A 245 -8.60 1.24 11.05
CA VAL A 245 -8.15 0.25 10.03
C VAL A 245 -7.67 -1.05 10.65
N GLU A 246 -7.24 -1.04 11.92
CA GLU A 246 -6.76 -2.23 12.64
C GLU A 246 -7.86 -3.30 12.79
N GLN A 247 -9.13 -2.92 12.74
CA GLN A 247 -10.24 -3.87 12.78
C GLN A 247 -10.35 -4.73 11.52
N LEU A 248 -9.71 -4.35 10.41
CA LEU A 248 -9.85 -5.01 9.11
C LEU A 248 -9.52 -6.52 9.16
N GLY A 249 -8.54 -6.92 9.98
CA GLY A 249 -8.15 -8.32 10.18
C GLY A 249 -8.89 -9.04 11.32
N GLU A 250 -9.75 -8.36 12.07
CA GLU A 250 -10.41 -8.93 13.24
C GLU A 250 -11.52 -9.92 12.85
N PRO A 251 -11.67 -11.05 13.57
CA PRO A 251 -12.79 -11.95 13.37
C PRO A 251 -14.14 -11.23 13.49
N GLY A 252 -14.94 -11.29 12.43
CA GLY A 252 -16.26 -10.64 12.38
C GLY A 252 -16.24 -9.21 11.82
N PHE A 253 -15.14 -8.80 11.17
CA PHE A 253 -15.12 -7.55 10.40
C PHE A 253 -16.33 -7.45 9.44
N PRO A 254 -17.00 -6.27 9.36
CA PRO A 254 -18.23 -6.07 8.60
C PRO A 254 -18.03 -5.93 7.08
N TRP A 255 -17.43 -6.94 6.45
CA TRP A 255 -17.39 -7.02 4.99
C TRP A 255 -18.80 -6.88 4.41
N ARG A 256 -18.94 -6.05 3.37
CA ARG A 256 -20.21 -5.80 2.68
C ARG A 256 -20.14 -6.30 1.24
N PRO A 257 -20.69 -7.49 0.96
CA PRO A 257 -20.80 -7.97 -0.41
C PRO A 257 -21.81 -7.13 -1.21
N ALA A 258 -21.49 -6.88 -2.47
CA ALA A 258 -22.38 -6.25 -3.44
C ALA A 258 -23.63 -7.10 -3.67
N THR A 259 -24.76 -6.41 -3.81
CA THR A 259 -26.04 -7.08 -4.07
C THR A 259 -26.22 -7.37 -5.56
N GLY A 260 -26.82 -8.53 -5.89
CA GLY A 260 -27.22 -8.85 -7.26
C GLY A 260 -26.12 -9.49 -8.13
N MET A 261 -25.01 -9.88 -7.52
CA MET A 261 -23.91 -10.61 -8.18
C MET A 261 -24.09 -12.12 -7.99
N GLU A 262 -23.62 -12.93 -8.95
CA GLU A 262 -23.68 -14.39 -8.87
C GLU A 262 -22.77 -14.95 -7.78
N SER A 263 -21.54 -14.41 -7.68
CA SER A 263 -20.58 -14.65 -6.61
C SER A 263 -20.58 -13.47 -5.63
N PRO A 264 -20.38 -13.70 -4.31
CA PRO A 264 -20.28 -12.61 -3.36
C PRO A 264 -19.06 -11.75 -3.73
N THR A 265 -19.29 -10.49 -4.07
CA THR A 265 -18.24 -9.59 -4.57
C THR A 265 -18.06 -8.44 -3.60
N ILE A 266 -16.83 -8.13 -3.21
CA ILE A 266 -16.52 -6.96 -2.40
C ILE A 266 -16.03 -5.86 -3.36
N GLU A 267 -16.71 -4.72 -3.30
CA GLU A 267 -16.42 -3.58 -4.15
C GLU A 267 -15.51 -2.59 -3.43
N LEU A 268 -14.45 -2.16 -4.09
CA LEU A 268 -13.54 -1.14 -3.60
C LEU A 268 -13.52 0.05 -4.54
N PHE A 269 -13.32 1.23 -3.98
CA PHE A 269 -13.32 2.49 -4.72
C PHE A 269 -12.01 3.23 -4.54
N THR A 270 -11.44 3.72 -5.62
CA THR A 270 -10.15 4.45 -5.60
C THR A 270 -10.32 5.93 -5.29
N SER A 271 -11.55 6.43 -5.20
CA SER A 271 -11.83 7.80 -4.74
C SER A 271 -13.23 7.94 -4.14
N ARG A 272 -13.38 9.01 -3.36
CA ARG A 272 -14.67 9.40 -2.78
C ARG A 272 -15.72 9.68 -3.84
N ALA A 273 -15.32 10.30 -4.96
CA ALA A 273 -16.23 10.60 -6.07
C ALA A 273 -16.82 9.31 -6.69
N ARG A 274 -16.02 8.24 -6.85
CA ARG A 274 -16.54 6.94 -7.34
C ARG A 274 -17.47 6.29 -6.34
N PHE A 275 -17.11 6.32 -5.07
CA PHE A 275 -17.96 5.78 -4.00
C PHE A 275 -19.32 6.48 -3.95
N GLU A 276 -19.34 7.82 -3.97
CA GLU A 276 -20.58 8.60 -3.90
C GLU A 276 -21.45 8.48 -5.16
N ALA A 277 -20.85 8.15 -6.31
CA ALA A 277 -21.60 7.82 -7.52
C ALA A 277 -22.29 6.45 -7.44
N ALA A 278 -21.76 5.51 -6.66
CA ALA A 278 -22.27 4.15 -6.54
C ALA A 278 -23.16 3.92 -5.29
N TYR A 279 -22.95 4.68 -4.22
CA TYR A 279 -23.57 4.47 -2.92
C TYR A 279 -24.23 5.72 -2.36
N ASP A 280 -25.30 5.51 -1.57
CA ASP A 280 -25.95 6.57 -0.82
C ASP A 280 -25.00 7.17 0.24
N ALA A 281 -25.16 8.46 0.54
CA ALA A 281 -24.30 9.22 1.46
C ALA A 281 -24.18 8.62 2.88
N ASP A 282 -25.19 7.88 3.33
CA ASP A 282 -25.23 7.25 4.65
C ASP A 282 -24.52 5.88 4.69
N THR A 283 -24.02 5.38 3.56
CA THR A 283 -23.30 4.11 3.51
C THR A 283 -21.98 4.24 4.26
N PRO A 284 -21.75 3.44 5.32
CA PRO A 284 -20.50 3.51 6.04
C PRO A 284 -19.37 2.96 5.17
N THR A 285 -18.22 3.64 5.21
CA THR A 285 -17.03 3.29 4.45
C THR A 285 -15.82 3.34 5.36
N LEU A 286 -14.91 2.39 5.18
CA LEU A 286 -13.56 2.42 5.74
C LEU A 286 -12.61 2.91 4.64
N THR A 287 -11.65 3.77 4.98
CA THR A 287 -10.51 4.06 4.09
C THR A 287 -9.32 3.24 4.58
N ALA A 288 -8.71 2.45 3.71
CA ALA A 288 -7.62 1.55 4.05
C ALA A 288 -6.64 1.44 2.87
N PRO A 289 -5.34 1.21 3.11
CA PRO A 289 -4.42 0.84 2.05
C PRO A 289 -4.87 -0.47 1.40
N PHE A 290 -4.84 -0.54 0.08
CA PHE A 290 -5.28 -1.72 -0.66
C PHE A 290 -4.49 -2.98 -0.27
N MET A 291 -3.19 -2.86 -0.04
CA MET A 291 -2.36 -3.95 0.48
C MET A 291 -2.92 -4.56 1.77
N LEU A 292 -3.38 -3.74 2.72
CA LEU A 292 -3.97 -4.26 3.97
C LEU A 292 -5.31 -4.93 3.72
N VAL A 293 -6.11 -4.42 2.77
CA VAL A 293 -7.37 -5.04 2.34
C VAL A 293 -7.13 -6.41 1.72
N LEU A 294 -6.08 -6.57 0.91
CA LEU A 294 -5.69 -7.85 0.33
C LEU A 294 -5.27 -8.86 1.40
N VAL A 295 -4.41 -8.45 2.32
CA VAL A 295 -3.95 -9.33 3.42
C VAL A 295 -5.14 -9.72 4.32
N ALA A 296 -6.06 -8.81 4.60
CA ALA A 296 -7.21 -9.07 5.45
C ALA A 296 -8.42 -9.65 4.70
N TRP A 297 -8.29 -10.03 3.43
CA TRP A 297 -9.40 -10.46 2.58
C TRP A 297 -10.18 -11.61 3.26
N PRO A 298 -11.52 -11.60 3.27
CA PRO A 298 -12.29 -12.46 4.16
C PRO A 298 -12.04 -13.95 3.93
N ASP A 299 -12.13 -14.39 2.67
CA ASP A 299 -11.71 -15.70 2.19
C ASP A 299 -11.80 -15.73 0.64
N PRO A 300 -11.22 -16.75 -0.03
CA PRO A 300 -11.20 -16.86 -1.49
C PRO A 300 -12.58 -17.07 -2.15
N SER A 301 -13.67 -17.21 -1.40
CA SER A 301 -15.03 -17.25 -1.99
C SER A 301 -15.56 -15.87 -2.39
N TYR A 302 -14.91 -14.78 -1.95
CA TYR A 302 -15.27 -13.41 -2.28
C TYR A 302 -14.47 -12.86 -3.45
N ASP A 303 -15.15 -12.47 -4.52
CA ASP A 303 -14.55 -11.78 -5.66
C ASP A 303 -14.22 -10.33 -5.31
N LEU A 304 -13.19 -9.79 -5.95
CA LEU A 304 -12.83 -8.38 -5.89
C LEU A 304 -13.41 -7.62 -7.09
N ALA A 305 -14.00 -6.46 -6.85
CA ALA A 305 -14.31 -5.47 -7.89
C ALA A 305 -13.78 -4.09 -7.53
N ILE A 306 -12.93 -3.53 -8.39
CA ILE A 306 -12.46 -2.15 -8.30
C ILE A 306 -13.35 -1.27 -9.17
N ASN A 307 -13.84 -0.15 -8.64
CA ASN A 307 -14.62 0.87 -9.36
C ASN A 307 -15.68 0.29 -10.33
N PRO A 308 -16.57 -0.59 -9.85
CA PRO A 308 -17.50 -1.31 -10.71
C PRO A 308 -18.37 -0.35 -11.55
N GLY A 309 -18.51 -0.65 -12.84
CA GLY A 309 -19.32 0.16 -13.76
C GLY A 309 -18.62 1.42 -14.29
N GLY A 310 -17.38 1.68 -13.88
CA GLY A 310 -16.56 2.80 -14.36
C GLY A 310 -15.53 2.43 -15.45
N ALA A 311 -14.84 3.43 -15.98
CA ALA A 311 -13.76 3.25 -16.95
C ALA A 311 -12.49 2.61 -16.34
N LEU A 312 -12.29 2.77 -15.04
CA LEU A 312 -11.18 2.20 -14.26
C LEU A 312 -11.60 0.92 -13.54
N GLN A 313 -12.57 0.17 -14.10
CA GLN A 313 -13.04 -1.04 -13.45
C GLN A 313 -12.04 -2.19 -13.62
N MET A 314 -11.90 -2.99 -12.57
CA MET A 314 -11.22 -4.28 -12.63
C MET A 314 -12.02 -5.29 -11.80
N ARG A 315 -12.01 -6.55 -12.21
CA ARG A 315 -12.57 -7.64 -11.41
C ARG A 315 -11.62 -8.82 -11.40
N LEU A 316 -11.52 -9.46 -10.24
CA LEU A 316 -10.74 -10.67 -10.00
C LEU A 316 -11.59 -11.64 -9.18
N SER A 317 -11.59 -12.92 -9.52
CA SER A 317 -12.14 -13.94 -8.63
C SER A 317 -11.35 -13.98 -7.31
N GLY A 318 -11.98 -14.47 -6.25
CA GLY A 318 -11.30 -14.65 -4.97
C GLY A 318 -10.12 -15.63 -5.05
N GLU A 319 -10.22 -16.68 -5.89
CA GLU A 319 -9.11 -17.60 -6.18
C GLU A 319 -7.93 -16.89 -6.87
N ALA A 320 -8.22 -16.05 -7.88
CA ALA A 320 -7.18 -15.29 -8.56
C ALA A 320 -6.53 -14.25 -7.66
N LEU A 321 -7.28 -13.71 -6.70
CA LEU A 321 -6.77 -12.78 -5.71
C LEU A 321 -5.80 -13.48 -4.73
N GLU A 322 -6.18 -14.66 -4.22
CA GLU A 322 -5.33 -15.47 -3.34
C GLU A 322 -4.01 -15.84 -4.02
N GLU A 323 -4.06 -16.34 -5.25
CA GLU A 323 -2.87 -16.68 -6.03
C GLU A 323 -1.97 -15.45 -6.29
N PHE A 324 -2.57 -14.28 -6.54
CA PHE A 324 -1.82 -13.04 -6.73
C PHE A 324 -1.10 -12.60 -5.44
N ILE A 325 -1.79 -12.65 -4.30
CA ILE A 325 -1.20 -12.33 -3.00
C ILE A 325 -0.02 -13.27 -2.73
N GLU A 326 -0.20 -14.58 -2.91
CA GLU A 326 0.86 -15.58 -2.75
C GLU A 326 2.03 -15.31 -3.70
N SER A 327 1.76 -14.95 -4.96
CA SER A 327 2.81 -14.65 -5.94
C SER A 327 3.62 -13.41 -5.58
N VAL A 328 2.97 -12.35 -5.09
CA VAL A 328 3.67 -11.14 -4.59
C VAL A 328 4.47 -11.47 -3.35
N GLU A 329 3.90 -12.22 -2.39
CA GLU A 329 4.60 -12.65 -1.18
C GLU A 329 5.83 -13.50 -1.52
N ASN A 330 5.71 -14.45 -2.45
CA ASN A 330 6.83 -15.28 -2.91
C ASN A 330 7.87 -14.46 -3.68
N ALA A 331 7.44 -13.48 -4.49
CA ALA A 331 8.37 -12.58 -5.16
C ALA A 331 9.18 -11.75 -4.16
N LEU A 332 8.56 -11.27 -3.08
CA LEU A 332 9.22 -10.59 -1.97
C LEU A 332 10.11 -11.55 -1.17
N ALA A 333 9.61 -12.76 -0.86
CA ALA A 333 10.27 -13.75 -0.02
C ALA A 333 11.48 -14.42 -0.70
N ASP A 334 11.44 -14.69 -2.01
CA ASP A 334 12.58 -15.25 -2.74
C ASP A 334 13.81 -14.34 -2.64
N GLU A 335 13.60 -13.03 -2.74
CA GLU A 335 14.68 -12.04 -2.66
C GLU A 335 15.11 -11.81 -1.21
N ILE A 336 14.15 -11.70 -0.27
CA ILE A 336 14.42 -11.44 1.16
C ILE A 336 14.95 -12.68 1.90
N GLY A 337 14.55 -13.87 1.46
CA GLY A 337 14.64 -15.15 2.15
C GLY A 337 15.78 -16.06 1.72
N ASP A 338 16.78 -15.57 0.97
CA ASP A 338 18.03 -16.31 0.71
C ASP A 338 18.93 -16.40 1.97
N THR A 339 18.30 -16.61 3.12
CA THR A 339 18.94 -16.97 4.38
C THR A 339 18.89 -18.47 4.52
N GLU A 340 19.95 -19.13 4.05
CA GLU A 340 20.27 -20.46 4.55
C GLU A 340 20.09 -20.47 6.07
N THR A 341 19.18 -21.31 6.52
CA THR A 341 19.13 -21.82 7.89
C THR A 341 20.56 -22.13 8.30
N ILE A 342 21.14 -21.35 9.21
CA ILE A 342 22.43 -21.70 9.80
C ILE A 342 22.16 -22.99 10.58
N ASP A 343 22.45 -24.11 9.92
CA ASP A 343 22.38 -25.44 10.49
C ASP A 343 23.42 -25.46 11.61
N GLY A 344 22.95 -25.19 12.83
CA GLY A 344 23.74 -25.27 14.04
C GLY A 344 24.09 -26.72 14.28
N GLU A 345 25.13 -27.20 13.62
CA GLU A 345 25.73 -28.52 13.83
C GLU A 345 26.22 -28.56 15.29
N ALA A 346 25.34 -29.01 16.18
CA ALA A 346 25.63 -29.23 17.57
C ALA A 346 26.71 -30.30 17.67
N THR A 347 27.95 -29.87 17.87
CA THR A 347 29.07 -30.77 18.14
C THR A 347 28.77 -31.53 19.45
N PRO A 348 28.70 -32.87 19.45
CA PRO A 348 28.46 -33.60 20.68
C PRO A 348 29.68 -33.46 21.59
N ARG A 349 29.42 -32.97 22.81
CA ARG A 349 30.39 -32.88 23.90
C ARG A 349 30.81 -34.31 24.27
N ALA A 350 32.05 -34.67 23.93
CA ALA A 350 32.66 -35.92 24.39
C ALA A 350 32.84 -35.86 25.92
N GLU A 351 32.22 -36.80 26.62
CA GLU A 351 32.57 -37.12 28.00
C GLU A 351 33.95 -37.80 28.03
N GLY A 352 34.83 -37.30 28.89
CA GLY A 352 36.15 -37.84 29.21
C GLY A 352 36.71 -37.20 30.46
#